data_AF-A0A1S3QSI2-F1
#
_entry.id   AF-A0A1S3QSI2-F1
#
_cell.length_a   1.000
_cell.length_b   1.000
_cell.length_c   1.000
_cell.angle_alpha   90.00
_cell.angle_beta   90.00
_cell.angle_gamma   90.00
#
_symmetry.space_group_name_H-M   'P 1'
#
loop_
_entity.id
_entity.type
_entity.pdbx_description
1 polymer ?
#
loop_
_entity_poly.entity_id
_entity_poly.type
_entity_poly.pdbx_seq_one_letter_code
_entity_poly.pdbx_strand_id
1 'polypeptide(L)'
;ALCYAELGTMITKSGGEYPYLMEAFGSVIAYLYSWSTIMVLKPSSFAIIALSFAEYASTPFYPGCTPPIVVTKCLAAVCILVIVLVNCLSVKLASYVQNFFTAAKLLIILVIVVAGIVLLAQGNTENLSNPFEGASTSFGSIGLAFYNGLWAYDGWNQLNFITEELENPYR
;
A
#
# COMPACT_ATOMS: atom_id res chain seq x y z
N ALA A 1 -13.54 4.57 -4.90
CA ALA A 1 -13.28 4.41 -6.36
C ALA A 1 -14.37 5.04 -7.22
N LEU A 2 -15.63 4.57 -7.20
CA LEU A 2 -16.68 5.11 -8.10
C LEU A 2 -16.98 6.60 -7.92
N CYS A 3 -17.17 7.08 -6.69
CA CYS A 3 -17.35 8.53 -6.43
C CYS A 3 -16.15 9.36 -6.89
N TYR A 4 -14.96 8.78 -6.86
CA TYR A 4 -13.74 9.41 -7.34
C TYR A 4 -13.67 9.43 -8.87
N ALA A 5 -14.18 8.39 -9.54
CA ALA A 5 -14.33 8.37 -10.99
C ALA A 5 -15.31 9.46 -11.46
N GLU A 6 -16.45 9.61 -10.78
CA GLU A 6 -17.39 10.70 -11.05
C GLU A 6 -16.71 12.07 -10.94
N LEU A 7 -15.99 12.33 -9.84
CA LEU A 7 -15.24 13.56 -9.66
C LEU A 7 -14.14 13.76 -10.73
N GLY A 8 -13.41 12.71 -11.11
CA GLY A 8 -12.37 12.78 -12.15
C GLY A 8 -12.92 13.02 -13.55
N THR A 9 -14.15 12.61 -13.82
CA THR A 9 -14.85 12.94 -15.08
C THR A 9 -15.51 14.32 -15.06
N MET A 10 -15.80 14.86 -13.88
CA MET A 10 -16.41 16.18 -13.70
C MET A 10 -15.37 17.31 -13.66
N ILE A 11 -14.25 17.08 -12.97
CA ILE A 11 -13.15 18.04 -12.79
C ILE A 11 -11.90 17.42 -13.40
N THR A 12 -11.72 17.64 -14.71
CA THR A 12 -10.59 17.10 -15.49
C THR A 12 -9.33 17.95 -15.31
N LYS A 13 -8.85 18.04 -14.06
CA LYS A 13 -7.58 18.68 -13.71
C LYS A 13 -6.68 17.63 -13.07
N SER A 14 -5.41 17.58 -13.46
CA SER A 14 -4.41 16.77 -12.78
C SER A 14 -4.17 17.23 -11.34
N GLY A 15 -3.78 16.30 -10.46
CA GLY A 15 -3.45 16.59 -9.05
C GLY A 15 -4.29 15.85 -8.01
N GLY A 16 -5.16 14.92 -8.43
CA GLY A 16 -5.93 14.07 -7.52
C GLY A 16 -6.99 14.84 -6.74
N GLU A 17 -6.98 14.74 -5.42
CA GLU A 17 -7.98 15.35 -4.53
C GLU A 17 -7.82 16.87 -4.38
N TYR A 18 -6.64 17.41 -4.65
CA TYR A 18 -6.38 18.84 -4.53
C TYR A 18 -7.34 19.70 -5.36
N PRO A 19 -7.49 19.50 -6.69
CA PRO A 19 -8.45 20.25 -7.49
C PRO A 19 -9.89 20.05 -7.03
N TYR A 20 -10.26 18.86 -6.53
CA TYR A 20 -11.62 18.60 -6.04
C TYR A 20 -11.92 19.42 -4.78
N LEU A 21 -10.97 19.47 -3.85
CA LEU A 21 -11.09 20.26 -2.62
C LEU A 21 -11.03 21.76 -2.90
N MET A 22 -10.25 22.18 -3.90
CA MET A 22 -10.18 23.57 -4.32
C MET A 22 -11.53 24.05 -4.87
N GLU A 23 -12.17 23.26 -5.73
CA GLU A 23 -13.46 23.61 -6.34
C GLU A 23 -14.60 23.59 -5.30
N ALA A 24 -14.60 22.61 -4.39
CA ALA A 24 -15.69 22.43 -3.42
C ALA A 24 -15.58 23.33 -2.18
N PHE A 25 -14.37 23.54 -1.65
CA PHE A 25 -14.14 24.16 -0.33
C PHE A 25 -13.14 25.33 -0.34
N GLY A 26 -12.53 25.62 -1.50
CA GLY A 26 -11.58 26.72 -1.66
C GLY A 26 -10.16 26.41 -1.17
N SER A 27 -9.33 27.46 -1.15
CA SER A 27 -7.87 27.35 -1.03
C SER A 27 -7.37 26.82 0.32
N VAL A 28 -8.05 27.14 1.43
CA VAL A 28 -7.61 26.75 2.78
C VAL A 28 -7.65 25.23 2.95
N ILE A 29 -8.77 24.59 2.60
CA ILE A 29 -8.93 23.13 2.74
C ILE A 29 -8.02 22.39 1.75
N ALA A 30 -7.92 22.87 0.51
CA ALA A 30 -7.01 22.31 -0.49
C ALA A 30 -5.53 22.40 -0.05
N TYR A 31 -5.13 23.51 0.57
CA TYR A 31 -3.80 23.67 1.15
C TYR A 31 -3.54 22.70 2.31
N LEU A 32 -4.49 22.58 3.25
CA LEU A 32 -4.37 21.65 4.38
C LEU A 32 -4.24 20.20 3.93
N TYR A 33 -4.96 19.82 2.87
CA TYR A 33 -4.82 18.51 2.24
C TYR A 33 -3.42 18.28 1.67
N SER A 34 -2.89 19.25 0.92
CA SER A 34 -1.55 19.15 0.34
C SER A 34 -0.48 19.06 1.44
N TRP A 35 -0.60 19.89 2.47
CA TRP A 35 0.31 19.90 3.61
C TRP A 35 0.31 18.56 4.35
N SER A 36 -0.87 18.03 4.69
CA SER A 36 -0.97 16.74 5.38
C SER A 36 -0.46 15.59 4.51
N THR A 37 -0.72 15.63 3.21
CA THR A 37 -0.25 14.62 2.25
C THR A 37 1.27 14.57 2.18
N ILE A 38 1.93 15.73 2.06
CA ILE A 38 3.38 15.83 1.94
C ILE A 38 4.09 15.53 3.26
N MET A 39 3.58 16.05 4.38
CA MET A 39 4.23 15.94 5.69
C MET A 39 3.93 14.64 6.42
N VAL A 40 2.75 14.04 6.21
CA VAL A 40 2.26 12.91 6.99
C VAL A 40 2.03 11.69 6.11
N LEU A 41 1.11 11.76 5.14
CA LEU A 41 0.64 10.54 4.46
C LEU A 41 1.74 9.87 3.64
N LYS A 42 2.39 10.60 2.73
CA LYS A 42 3.42 10.04 1.84
C LYS A 42 4.67 9.51 2.58
N PRO A 43 5.30 10.26 3.50
CA PRO A 43 6.48 9.75 4.21
C PRO A 43 6.14 8.58 5.14
N SER A 44 4.98 8.60 5.82
CA SER A 44 4.56 7.49 6.69
C SER A 44 4.33 6.22 5.87
N SER A 45 3.68 6.34 4.72
CA SER A 45 3.42 5.20 3.83
C SER A 45 4.72 4.56 3.34
N PHE A 46 5.69 5.39 2.95
CA PHE A 46 7.00 4.89 2.52
C PHE A 46 7.77 4.21 3.66
N ALA A 47 7.71 4.78 4.88
CA ALA A 47 8.34 4.20 6.06
C ALA A 47 7.75 2.84 6.45
N ILE A 48 6.42 2.68 6.41
CA ILE A 48 5.74 1.41 6.70
C ILE A 48 6.23 0.32 5.73
N ILE A 49 6.24 0.61 4.43
CA ILE A 49 6.69 -0.35 3.41
C ILE A 49 8.15 -0.74 3.61
N ALA A 50 9.02 0.23 3.89
CA ALA A 50 10.45 -0.03 4.12
C ALA A 50 10.70 -0.85 5.40
N LEU A 51 9.94 -0.61 6.46
CA LEU A 51 9.98 -1.40 7.69
C LEU A 51 9.51 -2.84 7.45
N SER A 52 8.41 -3.04 6.72
CA SER A 52 7.94 -4.37 6.35
C SER A 52 8.99 -5.12 5.54
N PHE A 53 9.62 -4.46 4.54
CA PHE A 53 10.74 -5.05 3.80
C PHE A 53 11.87 -5.49 4.73
N ALA A 54 12.29 -4.62 5.66
CA ALA A 54 13.38 -4.92 6.57
C ALA A 54 13.08 -6.08 7.52
N GLU A 55 11.83 -6.20 7.97
CA GLU A 55 11.37 -7.31 8.82
C GLU A 55 11.42 -8.65 8.07
N TYR A 56 10.87 -8.69 6.84
CA TYR A 56 10.93 -9.90 6.01
C TYR A 56 12.35 -10.26 5.58
N ALA A 57 13.20 -9.26 5.31
CA ALA A 57 14.59 -9.48 4.91
C ALA A 57 15.48 -9.96 6.06
N SER A 58 15.18 -9.57 7.30
CA SER A 58 15.98 -9.94 8.47
C SER A 58 15.53 -11.26 9.12
N THR A 59 14.22 -11.59 9.09
CA THR A 59 13.65 -12.80 9.71
C THR A 59 14.43 -14.10 9.44
N PRO A 60 14.90 -14.41 8.21
CA PRO A 60 15.64 -15.65 7.95
C PRO A 60 16.96 -15.80 8.72
N PHE A 61 17.57 -14.69 9.15
CA PHE A 61 18.83 -14.68 9.91
C PHE A 61 18.62 -14.80 11.43
N TYR A 62 17.36 -14.75 11.88
CA TYR A 62 16.97 -14.84 13.28
C TYR A 62 15.94 -15.97 13.48
N PRO A 63 16.28 -17.23 13.17
CA PRO A 63 15.34 -18.33 13.29
C PRO A 63 14.91 -18.53 14.76
N GLY A 64 13.61 -18.39 15.02
CA GLY A 64 13.05 -18.57 16.36
C GLY A 64 13.21 -17.38 17.31
N CYS A 65 13.74 -16.24 16.83
CA CYS A 65 13.80 -15.00 17.61
C CYS A 65 13.40 -13.78 16.76
N THR A 66 13.02 -12.70 17.42
CA THR A 66 12.68 -11.45 16.73
C THR A 66 13.97 -10.68 16.39
N PRO A 67 14.12 -10.19 15.14
CA PRO A 67 15.25 -9.35 14.77
C PRO A 67 15.35 -8.11 15.69
N PRO A 68 16.56 -7.71 16.13
CA PRO A 68 16.72 -6.51 16.94
C PRO A 68 16.21 -5.26 16.23
N ILE A 69 15.49 -4.40 16.94
CA ILE A 69 14.87 -3.17 16.39
C ILE A 69 15.89 -2.30 15.63
N VAL A 70 17.13 -2.22 16.13
CA VAL A 70 18.20 -1.44 15.49
C VAL A 70 18.51 -1.98 14.09
N VAL A 71 18.58 -3.31 13.92
CA VAL A 71 18.85 -3.96 12.64
C VAL A 71 17.73 -3.65 11.65
N THR A 72 16.48 -3.86 12.05
CA THR A 72 15.31 -3.58 11.21
C THR A 72 15.24 -2.11 10.79
N LYS A 73 15.46 -1.17 11.72
CA LYS A 73 15.45 0.28 11.42
C LYS A 73 16.60 0.70 10.49
N CYS A 74 17.82 0.20 10.72
CA CYS A 74 18.96 0.49 9.86
C CYS A 74 18.75 -0.07 8.45
N LEU A 75 18.24 -1.29 8.33
CA LEU A 75 17.95 -1.91 7.04
C LEU A 75 16.83 -1.17 6.28
N ALA A 76 15.77 -0.74 6.98
CA ALA A 76 14.72 0.09 6.39
C ALA A 76 15.26 1.43 5.89
N ALA A 77 16.12 2.09 6.68
CA ALA A 77 16.75 3.35 6.28
C ALA A 77 17.65 3.20 5.04
N VAL A 78 18.45 2.12 4.99
CA VAL A 78 19.26 1.79 3.80
C VAL A 78 18.36 1.54 2.59
N CYS A 79 17.27 0.79 2.74
CA CYS A 79 16.30 0.55 1.68
C CYS A 79 15.72 1.86 1.12
N ILE A 80 15.28 2.77 2.00
CA ILE A 80 14.79 4.10 1.62
C ILE A 80 15.85 4.87 0.83
N LEU A 81 17.09 4.93 1.33
CA LEU A 81 18.18 5.65 0.67
C LEU A 81 18.48 5.07 -0.72
N VAL A 82 18.53 3.75 -0.85
CA VAL A 82 18.76 3.08 -2.14
C VAL A 82 17.64 3.40 -3.13
N ILE A 83 16.37 3.29 -2.71
CA ILE A 83 15.23 3.60 -3.57
C ILE A 83 15.29 5.06 -4.02
N VAL A 84 15.55 6.00 -3.11
CA VAL A 84 15.68 7.42 -3.45
C VAL A 84 16.82 7.65 -4.44
N LEU A 85 17.99 7.07 -4.21
CA LEU A 85 19.15 7.19 -5.11
C LEU A 85 18.84 6.65 -6.51
N VAL A 86 18.22 5.48 -6.62
CA VAL A 86 17.84 4.90 -7.91
C VAL A 86 16.87 5.81 -8.66
N ASN A 87 15.86 6.34 -7.97
CA ASN A 87 14.87 7.26 -8.56
C ASN A 87 15.50 8.60 -8.99
N CYS A 88 16.46 9.12 -8.23
CA CYS A 88 17.17 10.36 -8.57
C CYS A 88 18.17 10.18 -9.73
N LEU A 89 18.77 8.99 -9.89
CA LEU A 89 19.79 8.74 -10.91
C LEU A 89 19.21 8.32 -12.26
N SER A 90 18.17 7.49 -12.30
CA SER A 90 17.60 7.00 -13.57
C SER A 90 16.17 6.52 -13.44
N VAL A 91 15.25 7.28 -14.05
CA VAL A 91 13.83 6.91 -14.16
C VAL A 91 13.64 5.63 -14.99
N LYS A 92 14.49 5.40 -16.00
CA LYS A 92 14.43 4.17 -16.80
C LYS A 92 14.79 2.94 -15.95
N LEU A 93 15.85 3.03 -15.15
CA LEU A 93 16.24 1.94 -14.24
C LEU A 93 15.13 1.66 -13.21
N ALA A 94 14.56 2.72 -12.62
CA ALA A 94 13.45 2.59 -11.69
C ALA A 94 12.26 1.85 -12.32
N SER A 95 11.91 2.16 -13.58
CA SER A 95 10.83 1.48 -14.31
C SER A 95 11.13 -0.02 -14.55
N TYR A 96 12.36 -0.38 -14.95
CA TYR A 96 12.73 -1.79 -15.12
C TYR A 96 12.66 -2.57 -13.80
N VAL A 97 13.17 -1.99 -12.71
CA VAL A 97 13.13 -2.57 -11.37
C VAL A 97 11.68 -2.76 -10.89
N GLN A 98 10.82 -1.77 -11.13
CA GLN A 98 9.38 -1.84 -10.81
C GLN A 98 8.69 -2.99 -11.54
N ASN A 99 8.96 -3.17 -12.83
CA ASN A 99 8.37 -4.26 -13.62
C ASN A 99 8.79 -5.64 -13.09
N PHE A 100 10.08 -5.80 -12.74
CA PHE A 100 10.58 -7.02 -12.14
C PHE A 100 9.90 -7.33 -10.80
N PHE A 101 9.81 -6.35 -9.89
CA PHE A 101 9.15 -6.54 -8.60
C PHE A 101 7.65 -6.82 -8.73
N THR A 102 6.99 -6.23 -9.73
CA THR A 102 5.59 -6.51 -10.03
C THR A 102 5.39 -7.97 -10.43
N ALA A 103 6.23 -8.49 -11.34
CA ALA A 103 6.19 -9.89 -11.73
C ALA A 103 6.48 -10.84 -10.55
N ALA A 104 7.50 -10.53 -9.74
CA ALA A 104 7.86 -11.32 -8.56
C ALA A 104 6.73 -11.34 -7.51
N LYS A 105 6.08 -10.19 -7.27
CA LYS A 105 4.93 -10.08 -6.35
C LYS A 105 3.75 -10.94 -6.80
N LEU A 106 3.41 -10.93 -8.09
CA LEU A 106 2.32 -11.76 -8.61
C LEU A 106 2.64 -13.25 -8.53
N LEU A 107 3.90 -13.63 -8.78
CA LEU A 107 4.35 -15.02 -8.64
C LEU A 107 4.21 -15.53 -7.21
N ILE A 108 4.68 -14.78 -6.21
CA ILE A 108 4.60 -15.23 -4.81
C ILE A 108 3.14 -15.35 -4.33
N ILE A 109 2.26 -14.44 -4.76
CA ILE A 109 0.82 -14.53 -4.46
C ILE A 109 0.24 -15.81 -5.06
N LEU A 110 0.57 -16.11 -6.32
CA LEU A 110 0.10 -17.33 -6.97
C LEU A 110 0.58 -18.59 -6.21
N VAL A 111 1.85 -18.62 -5.80
CA VAL A 111 2.40 -19.73 -5.01
C VAL A 111 1.65 -19.92 -3.70
N ILE A 112 1.37 -18.84 -2.96
CA ILE A 112 0.62 -18.90 -1.70
C ILE A 112 -0.80 -19.43 -1.91
N VAL A 113 -1.50 -18.94 -2.94
CA VAL A 113 -2.86 -19.38 -3.27
C VAL A 113 -2.89 -20.87 -3.63
N VAL A 114 -2.00 -21.32 -4.52
CA VAL A 114 -1.93 -22.72 -4.93
C VAL A 114 -1.56 -23.62 -3.76
N ALA A 115 -0.57 -23.25 -2.95
CA ALA A 115 -0.19 -24.00 -1.75
C ALA A 115 -1.36 -24.13 -0.76
N GLY A 116 -2.10 -23.04 -0.53
CA GLY A 116 -3.29 -23.04 0.32
C GLY A 116 -4.38 -23.99 -0.18
N ILE A 117 -4.68 -23.98 -1.48
CA ILE A 117 -5.66 -24.88 -2.10
C ILE A 117 -5.23 -26.35 -1.96
N VAL A 118 -3.96 -26.66 -2.20
CA VAL A 118 -3.42 -28.03 -2.07
C VAL A 118 -3.50 -28.53 -0.64
N LEU A 119 -3.12 -27.72 0.35
CA LEU A 119 -3.20 -28.08 1.77
C LEU A 119 -4.65 -28.30 2.22
N LEU A 120 -5.58 -27.48 1.72
CA LEU A 120 -7.01 -27.65 1.97
C LEU A 120 -7.54 -28.94 1.36
N ALA A 121 -7.15 -29.27 0.12
CA ALA A 121 -7.54 -30.52 -0.55
C ALA A 121 -6.96 -31.77 0.13
N GLN A 122 -5.83 -31.65 0.83
CA GLN A 122 -5.25 -32.71 1.66
C GLN A 122 -5.98 -32.92 3.00
N GLY A 123 -6.98 -32.09 3.31
CA GLY A 123 -7.79 -32.21 4.53
C GLY A 123 -7.22 -31.49 5.75
N ASN A 124 -6.26 -30.57 5.58
CA ASN A 124 -5.72 -29.74 6.68
C ASN A 124 -6.70 -28.62 7.08
N THR A 125 -7.91 -28.98 7.53
CA THR A 125 -9.01 -28.04 7.84
C THR A 125 -9.13 -27.71 9.33
N GLU A 126 -8.19 -28.14 10.16
CA GLU A 126 -8.24 -27.96 11.63
C GLU A 126 -8.38 -26.49 12.04
N ASN A 127 -7.71 -25.57 11.32
CA ASN A 127 -7.79 -24.13 11.59
C ASN A 127 -9.18 -23.51 11.29
N LEU A 128 -10.10 -24.25 10.66
CA LEU A 128 -11.44 -23.78 10.28
C LEU A 128 -12.55 -24.35 11.16
N SER A 129 -12.25 -25.14 12.19
CA SER A 129 -13.26 -25.83 13.01
C SER A 129 -14.14 -24.89 13.83
N ASN A 130 -13.56 -23.83 14.42
CA ASN A 130 -14.25 -22.86 15.26
C ASN A 130 -13.95 -21.40 14.83
N PRO A 131 -14.38 -20.97 13.64
CA PRO A 131 -13.90 -19.71 13.02
C PRO A 131 -14.38 -18.44 13.72
N PHE A 132 -15.39 -18.53 14.59
CA PHE A 132 -15.96 -17.38 15.31
C PHE A 132 -15.66 -17.40 16.82
N GLU A 133 -14.94 -18.41 17.30
CA GLU A 133 -14.58 -18.52 18.71
C GLU A 133 -13.53 -17.45 19.07
N GLY A 134 -13.73 -16.72 20.18
CA GLY A 134 -12.84 -15.63 20.59
C GLY A 134 -13.02 -14.32 19.80
N ALA A 135 -14.06 -14.20 18.97
CA ALA A 135 -14.35 -12.97 18.23
C ALA A 135 -14.61 -11.78 19.18
N SER A 136 -13.98 -10.64 18.89
CA SER A 136 -14.21 -9.40 19.62
C SER A 136 -15.36 -8.61 18.98
N THR A 137 -16.36 -8.25 19.79
CA THR A 137 -17.47 -7.36 19.38
C THR A 137 -17.24 -5.90 19.76
N SER A 138 -16.04 -5.57 20.26
CA SER A 138 -15.70 -4.21 20.62
C SER A 138 -15.60 -3.34 19.36
N PHE A 139 -16.28 -2.20 19.38
CA PHE A 139 -16.22 -1.24 18.28
C PHE A 139 -14.78 -0.79 17.98
N GLY A 140 -13.94 -0.67 19.01
CA GLY A 140 -12.54 -0.25 18.86
C GLY A 140 -11.67 -1.28 18.13
N SER A 141 -11.82 -2.58 18.44
CA SER A 141 -11.06 -3.64 17.77
C SER A 141 -11.50 -3.81 16.32
N ILE A 142 -12.81 -3.73 16.05
CA ILE A 142 -13.37 -3.74 14.70
C ILE A 142 -12.83 -2.54 13.90
N GLY A 143 -12.84 -1.34 14.47
CA GLY A 143 -12.29 -0.14 13.83
C GLY A 143 -10.82 -0.29 13.44
N LEU A 144 -9.97 -0.80 14.34
CA LEU A 144 -8.55 -1.07 14.05
C LEU A 144 -8.37 -2.15 12.98
N ALA A 145 -9.22 -3.17 12.96
CA ALA A 145 -9.20 -4.19 11.89
C ALA A 145 -9.52 -3.57 10.52
N PHE A 146 -10.50 -2.65 10.45
CA PHE A 146 -10.79 -1.89 9.22
C PHE A 146 -9.62 -1.03 8.78
N TYR A 147 -8.91 -0.34 9.69
CA TYR A 147 -7.72 0.43 9.32
C TYR A 147 -6.65 -0.43 8.63
N ASN A 148 -6.33 -1.60 9.20
CA ASN A 148 -5.36 -2.51 8.61
C ASN A 148 -5.85 -3.13 7.28
N GLY A 149 -7.14 -3.46 7.20
CA GLY A 149 -7.75 -3.95 5.97
C GLY A 149 -7.70 -2.90 4.85
N LEU A 150 -8.08 -1.66 5.14
CA LEU A 150 -8.06 -0.56 4.17
C LEU A 150 -6.65 -0.22 3.70
N TRP A 151 -5.64 -0.33 4.57
CA TRP A 151 -4.23 -0.17 4.18
C TRP A 151 -3.82 -1.14 3.07
N ALA A 152 -4.26 -2.40 3.13
CA ALA A 152 -3.96 -3.39 2.10
C ALA A 152 -4.61 -3.06 0.73
N TYR A 153 -5.69 -2.26 0.73
CA TYR A 153 -6.39 -1.80 -0.48
C TYR A 153 -5.99 -0.39 -0.90
N ASP A 154 -5.04 0.26 -0.22
CA ASP A 154 -4.62 1.63 -0.55
C ASP A 154 -4.13 1.77 -2.01
N GLY A 155 -4.35 2.94 -2.60
CA GLY A 155 -3.96 3.26 -3.98
C GLY A 155 -5.13 3.32 -4.98
N TRP A 156 -6.35 2.98 -4.56
CA TRP A 156 -7.56 3.07 -5.40
C TRP A 156 -7.90 4.48 -5.89
N ASN A 157 -7.39 5.52 -5.22
CA ASN A 157 -7.59 6.93 -5.57
C ASN A 157 -6.56 7.45 -6.59
N GLN A 158 -5.46 6.73 -6.81
CA GLN A 158 -4.31 7.22 -7.59
C GLN A 158 -4.61 7.45 -9.08
N LEU A 159 -5.62 6.77 -9.64
CA LEU A 159 -6.06 6.99 -11.02
C LEU A 159 -6.46 8.44 -11.30
N ASN A 160 -6.92 9.17 -10.27
CA ASN A 160 -7.31 10.57 -10.41
C ASN A 160 -6.14 11.54 -10.55
N PHE A 161 -4.91 11.07 -10.33
CA PHE A 161 -3.71 11.91 -10.48
C PHE A 161 -3.26 12.01 -11.94
N ILE A 162 -3.69 11.08 -12.80
CA ILE A 162 -3.32 10.98 -14.21
C ILE A 162 -4.54 11.09 -15.13
N THR A 163 -5.57 11.81 -14.70
CA THR A 163 -6.84 11.98 -15.44
C THR A 163 -6.64 12.57 -16.81
N GLU A 164 -5.67 13.47 -16.98
CA GLU A 164 -5.34 14.10 -18.26
C GLU A 164 -4.65 13.14 -19.24
N GLU A 165 -4.13 12.01 -18.78
CA GLU A 165 -3.45 10.99 -19.60
C GLU A 165 -4.36 9.79 -19.94
N LEU A 166 -5.63 9.80 -19.51
CA LEU A 166 -6.58 8.75 -19.83
C LEU A 166 -7.05 8.89 -21.29
N GLU A 167 -6.92 7.81 -22.06
CA GLU A 167 -7.26 7.79 -23.49
C GLU A 167 -8.79 7.92 -23.72
N ASN A 168 -9.63 7.38 -22.82
CA ASN A 168 -11.10 7.48 -22.87
C ASN A 168 -11.71 7.53 -21.45
N PRO A 169 -11.69 8.68 -20.76
CA PRO A 169 -12.04 8.77 -19.34
C PRO A 169 -13.53 8.49 -19.00
N TYR A 170 -14.43 8.57 -19.98
CA TYR A 170 -15.87 8.32 -19.79
C TYR A 170 -16.28 6.84 -19.97
N ARG A 171 -15.33 5.94 -20.22
CA ARG A 171 -15.59 4.51 -20.50
C ARG A 171 -14.70 3.59 -19.68
#